data_AF-A0A7C2TYB8-F1
#
_entry.id   AF-A0A7C2TYB8-F1
#
_cell.length_a   1.000
_cell.length_b   1.000
_cell.length_c   1.000
_cell.angle_alpha   90.00
_cell.angle_beta   90.00
_cell.angle_gamma   90.00
#
_symmetry.space_group_name_H-M   'P 1'
#
loop_
_entity.id
_entity.type
_entity.pdbx_description
1 polymer ?
#
loop_
_entity_poly.entity_id
_entity_poly.type
_entity_poly.pdbx_seq_one_letter_code
_entity_poly.pdbx_strand_id
1 'polypeptide(L)'
;MTELRIFYDHESDMLEVLFAEPTIDEQAFELSFNIILFVNSRTGKPINLTILDYQRLSQFDKIALDKFEKMSVSKQRKMRALVSSEPISNFLEWVDEPRLKKPYVRILNPAFQELLAA
;
A
#
# COMPACT_ATOMS: atom_id res chain seq x y z
N MET A 1 -7.43 20.23 6.35
CA MET A 1 -7.54 19.09 5.42
C MET A 1 -6.13 18.75 5.02
N THR A 2 -5.68 17.51 5.21
CA THR A 2 -4.34 17.13 4.73
C THR A 2 -4.46 16.82 3.24
N GLU A 3 -3.60 17.44 2.45
CA GLU A 3 -3.54 17.24 1.00
C GLU A 3 -2.84 15.90 0.74
N LEU A 4 -3.43 15.08 -0.14
CA LEU A 4 -2.81 13.85 -0.63
C LEU A 4 -1.59 14.25 -1.45
N ARG A 5 -0.39 13.77 -1.06
CA ARG A 5 0.85 14.03 -1.81
C ARG A 5 1.39 12.72 -2.36
N ILE A 6 1.77 12.72 -3.62
CA ILE A 6 2.32 11.54 -4.28
C ILE A 6 3.69 11.89 -4.86
N PHE A 7 4.69 11.09 -4.54
CA PHE A 7 6.06 11.24 -5.01
C PHE A 7 6.48 9.96 -5.70
N TYR A 8 7.11 10.09 -6.86
CA TYR A 8 7.72 8.96 -7.56
C TYR A 8 9.18 9.25 -7.83
N ASP A 9 10.05 8.38 -7.35
CA ASP A 9 11.48 8.39 -7.61
C ASP A 9 11.81 7.36 -8.69
N HIS A 10 12.20 7.85 -9.87
CA HIS A 10 12.58 7.02 -11.00
C HIS A 10 13.90 6.27 -10.80
N GLU A 11 14.84 6.82 -10.03
CA GLU A 11 16.15 6.19 -9.85
C GLU A 11 16.06 4.93 -8.98
N SER A 12 15.22 4.98 -7.95
CA SER A 12 14.97 3.85 -7.04
C SER A 12 13.71 3.03 -7.35
N ASP A 13 12.96 3.39 -8.40
CA ASP A 13 11.64 2.84 -8.76
C ASP A 13 10.68 2.75 -7.55
N MET A 14 10.55 3.86 -6.84
CA MET A 14 9.77 3.95 -5.60
C MET A 14 8.61 4.94 -5.75
N LEU A 15 7.40 4.47 -5.47
CA LEU A 15 6.21 5.30 -5.29
C LEU A 15 5.96 5.51 -3.80
N GLU A 16 5.80 6.76 -3.38
CA GLU A 16 5.39 7.14 -2.04
C GLU A 16 4.10 7.96 -2.08
N VAL A 17 3.12 7.57 -1.27
CA VAL A 17 1.82 8.24 -1.16
C VAL A 17 1.59 8.67 0.28
N LEU A 18 1.65 9.98 0.52
CA LEU A 18 1.37 10.57 1.83
C LEU A 18 -0.10 10.97 1.95
N PHE A 19 -0.79 10.35 2.90
CA PHE A 19 -2.19 10.65 3.26
C PHE A 19 -2.29 11.63 4.44
N ALA A 20 -1.24 11.68 5.27
CA ALA A 20 -1.13 12.57 6.40
C ALA A 20 0.32 13.03 6.58
N GLU A 21 0.54 14.06 7.38
CA GLU A 21 1.89 14.42 7.81
C GLU A 21 2.50 13.29 8.65
N PRO A 22 3.80 12.96 8.46
CA PRO A 22 4.50 12.01 9.31
C PRO A 22 4.40 12.39 10.79
N THR A 23 4.29 11.38 11.67
CA THR A 23 4.14 11.61 13.11
C THR A 23 5.05 10.68 13.90
N ILE A 24 5.45 11.09 15.11
CA ILE A 24 6.26 10.24 16.02
C ILE A 24 5.58 8.92 16.41
N ASP A 25 4.26 8.83 16.30
CA ASP A 25 3.46 7.65 16.65
C ASP A 25 3.21 6.73 15.45
N GLU A 26 4.06 6.75 14.42
CA GLU A 26 3.89 5.91 13.23
C GLU A 26 4.32 4.45 13.47
N GLN A 27 3.61 3.54 12.82
CA GLN A 27 3.94 2.12 12.79
C GLN A 27 3.96 1.64 11.34
N ALA A 28 5.08 1.05 10.93
CA ALA A 28 5.24 0.42 9.63
C ALA A 28 4.68 -1.01 9.63
N PHE A 29 3.97 -1.35 8.56
CA PHE A 29 3.50 -2.69 8.27
C PHE A 29 3.95 -3.10 6.88
N GLU A 30 4.93 -4.01 6.81
CA GLU A 30 5.30 -4.68 5.57
C GLU A 30 4.18 -5.64 5.17
N LEU A 31 3.49 -5.34 4.06
CA LEU A 31 2.48 -6.25 3.48
C LEU A 31 3.14 -7.29 2.60
N SER A 32 4.17 -6.87 1.86
CA SER A 32 5.11 -7.70 1.10
C SER A 32 6.52 -7.12 1.28
N PHE A 33 7.52 -7.66 0.56
CA PHE A 33 8.86 -7.06 0.55
C PHE A 33 8.90 -5.66 -0.07
N ASN A 34 7.89 -5.33 -0.89
CA ASN A 34 7.89 -4.14 -1.72
C ASN A 34 6.73 -3.21 -1.39
N ILE A 35 5.83 -3.58 -0.49
CA ILE A 35 4.66 -2.76 -0.14
C ILE A 35 4.66 -2.55 1.36
N ILE A 36 4.82 -1.30 1.78
CA ILE A 36 4.90 -0.88 3.18
C ILE A 36 3.80 0.13 3.45
N LEU A 37 3.00 -0.11 4.47
CA LEU A 37 1.96 0.81 4.93
C LEU A 37 2.31 1.35 6.31
N PHE A 38 2.41 2.67 6.42
CA PHE A 38 2.59 3.37 7.68
C PHE A 38 1.24 3.84 8.21
N VAL A 39 1.02 3.59 9.49
CA VAL A 39 -0.25 3.86 10.17
C VAL A 39 0.04 4.57 11.47
N ASN A 40 -0.76 5.57 11.83
CA ASN A 40 -0.68 6.19 13.15
C ASN A 40 -1.13 5.17 14.21
N SER A 41 -0.23 4.76 15.10
CA SER A 41 -0.45 3.71 16.09
C SER A 41 -1.54 4.04 17.11
N ARG A 42 -1.84 5.32 17.35
CA ARG A 42 -2.90 5.77 18.27
C ARG A 42 -4.28 5.76 17.63
N THR A 43 -4.38 6.23 16.38
CA THR A 43 -5.66 6.44 15.70
C THR A 43 -6.01 5.34 14.71
N GLY A 44 -5.03 4.53 14.28
CA GLY A 44 -5.19 3.53 13.23
C GLY A 44 -5.36 4.11 11.83
N LYS A 45 -5.17 5.43 11.65
CA LYS A 45 -5.29 6.10 10.34
C LYS A 45 -4.03 5.91 9.49
N PRO A 46 -4.14 5.72 8.17
CA PRO A 46 -2.99 5.61 7.29
C PRO A 46 -2.26 6.96 7.22
N ILE A 47 -0.92 6.90 7.19
CA ILE A 47 -0.03 8.05 7.06
C ILE A 47 0.64 8.03 5.69
N ASN A 48 1.23 6.89 5.32
CA ASN A 48 2.04 6.73 4.12
C ASN A 48 1.86 5.32 3.53
N LEU A 49 1.84 5.20 2.21
CA LEU A 49 1.99 3.96 1.47
C LEU A 49 3.23 4.06 0.58
N THR A 50 4.20 3.18 0.80
CA THR A 50 5.41 3.06 -0.02
C THR A 50 5.35 1.78 -0.84
N ILE A 51 5.60 1.90 -2.14
CA ILE A 51 5.71 0.79 -3.08
C ILE A 51 7.08 0.84 -3.76
N LEU A 52 7.90 -0.18 -3.52
CA LEU A 52 9.20 -0.40 -4.16
C LEU A 52 9.04 -1.24 -5.43
N ASP A 53 9.95 -1.06 -6.38
CA ASP A 53 9.86 -1.65 -7.73
C ASP A 53 8.50 -1.36 -8.39
N TYR A 54 7.99 -0.13 -8.25
CA TYR A 54 6.63 0.23 -8.64
C TYR A 54 6.32 -0.06 -10.10
N GLN A 55 7.20 0.32 -11.05
CA GLN A 55 7.00 0.04 -12.47
C GLN A 55 6.84 -1.44 -12.72
N ARG A 56 7.74 -2.24 -12.15
CA ARG A 56 7.70 -3.69 -12.30
C ARG A 56 6.44 -4.27 -11.66
N LEU A 57 6.08 -3.84 -10.45
CA LEU A 57 4.91 -4.34 -9.73
C LEU A 57 3.59 -3.97 -10.39
N SER A 58 3.50 -2.79 -11.01
CA SER A 58 2.30 -2.32 -11.72
C SER A 58 1.93 -3.20 -12.94
N GLN A 59 2.88 -3.98 -13.46
CA GLN A 59 2.66 -4.91 -14.58
C GLN A 59 2.06 -6.25 -14.13
N PHE A 60 2.03 -6.56 -12.83
CA PHE A 60 1.44 -7.80 -12.34
C PHE A 60 -0.04 -7.60 -12.00
N ASP A 61 -0.87 -8.54 -12.48
CA ASP A 61 -2.30 -8.56 -12.14
C ASP A 61 -2.56 -8.69 -10.64
N LYS A 62 -1.64 -9.36 -9.91
CA LYS A 62 -1.75 -9.71 -8.50
C LYS A 62 -0.36 -9.79 -7.85
N ILE A 63 -0.23 -9.20 -6.68
CA ILE A 63 0.99 -9.17 -5.87
C ILE A 63 0.71 -9.90 -4.56
N ALA A 64 1.52 -10.92 -4.26
CA ALA A 64 1.37 -11.70 -3.04
C ALA A 64 1.78 -10.89 -1.80
N LEU A 65 0.99 -10.98 -0.73
CA LEU A 65 1.29 -10.34 0.55
C LEU A 65 1.99 -11.31 1.52
N ASP A 66 3.20 -11.75 1.15
CA ASP A 66 3.94 -12.80 1.90
C ASP A 66 4.31 -12.42 3.34
N LYS A 67 4.31 -11.12 3.68
CA LYS A 67 4.57 -10.64 5.04
C LYS A 67 3.28 -10.51 5.87
N PHE A 68 2.13 -10.34 5.21
CA PHE A 68 0.82 -10.30 5.87
C PHE A 68 0.51 -11.59 6.63
N GLU A 69 0.80 -12.76 6.06
CA GLU A 69 0.51 -14.06 6.69
C GLU A 69 1.29 -14.27 8.01
N LYS A 70 2.43 -13.59 8.16
CA LYS A 70 3.26 -13.66 9.37
C LYS A 70 2.72 -12.79 10.50
N MET A 71 1.72 -11.94 10.23
CA MET A 71 1.07 -11.12 11.23
C MET A 71 0.07 -11.95 12.06
N SER A 72 -0.22 -11.51 13.28
CA SER A 72 -1.28 -12.13 14.09
C SER A 72 -2.66 -11.96 13.42
N VAL A 73 -3.58 -12.89 13.66
CA VAL A 73 -4.95 -12.86 13.08
C VAL A 73 -5.66 -11.52 13.31
N SER A 74 -5.48 -10.92 14.49
CA SER A 74 -6.03 -9.59 14.81
C SER A 74 -5.44 -8.48 13.91
N LYS A 75 -4.11 -8.51 13.70
CA LYS A 75 -3.44 -7.56 12.79
C LYS A 75 -3.85 -7.78 11.34
N GLN A 76 -3.93 -9.04 10.89
CA GLN A 76 -4.39 -9.38 9.54
C GLN A 76 -5.79 -8.81 9.28
N ARG A 77 -6.75 -9.00 10.20
CA ARG A 77 -8.11 -8.47 10.05
C ARG A 77 -8.12 -6.94 9.95
N LYS A 78 -7.38 -6.26 10.83
CA LYS A 78 -7.25 -4.79 10.80
C LYS A 78 -6.64 -4.31 9.49
N MET A 79 -5.59 -4.98 9.03
CA MET A 79 -4.85 -4.59 7.83
C MET A 79 -5.67 -4.83 6.56
N ARG A 80 -6.39 -5.95 6.47
CA ARG A 80 -7.32 -6.18 5.35
C ARG A 80 -8.39 -5.10 5.28
N ALA A 81 -9.00 -4.75 6.41
CA ALA A 81 -9.98 -3.68 6.47
C ALA A 81 -9.36 -2.34 6.02
N LEU A 82 -8.16 -2.03 6.50
CA LEU A 82 -7.45 -0.78 6.16
C LEU A 82 -7.09 -0.69 4.68
N VAL A 83 -6.54 -1.75 4.08
CA VAL A 83 -6.21 -1.81 2.64
C VAL A 83 -7.46 -1.68 1.77
N SER A 84 -8.59 -2.21 2.23
CA SER A 84 -9.87 -2.14 1.51
C SER A 84 -10.64 -0.84 1.76
N SER A 85 -10.09 0.10 2.52
CA SER A 85 -10.74 1.37 2.88
C SER A 85 -10.02 2.55 2.24
N GLU A 86 -10.74 3.64 2.03
CA GLU A 86 -10.13 4.90 1.65
C GLU A 86 -9.17 5.42 2.74
N PRO A 87 -8.08 6.09 2.35
CA PRO A 87 -7.65 6.37 0.97
C PRO A 87 -6.88 5.24 0.29
N ILE A 88 -6.54 4.15 0.99
CA ILE A 88 -5.67 3.08 0.48
C ILE A 88 -6.30 2.34 -0.71
N SER A 89 -7.61 2.14 -0.67
CA SER A 89 -8.37 1.47 -1.74
C SER A 89 -8.32 2.19 -3.09
N ASN A 90 -7.80 3.41 -3.16
CA ASN A 90 -7.57 4.12 -4.43
C ASN A 90 -6.27 3.69 -5.12
N PHE A 91 -5.36 3.05 -4.38
CA PHE A 91 -4.03 2.64 -4.83
C PHE A 91 -3.86 1.12 -4.82
N LEU A 92 -4.52 0.42 -3.90
CA LEU A 92 -4.46 -1.03 -3.76
C LEU A 92 -5.87 -1.62 -3.73
N GLU A 93 -6.11 -2.60 -4.59
CA GLU A 93 -7.31 -3.42 -4.56
C GLU A 93 -6.99 -4.74 -3.87
N TRP A 94 -7.76 -5.09 -2.83
CA TRP A 94 -7.67 -6.42 -2.23
C TRP A 94 -8.26 -7.46 -3.18
N VAL A 95 -7.51 -8.52 -3.46
CA VAL A 95 -7.93 -9.61 -4.35
C VAL A 95 -8.18 -10.88 -3.54
N ASP A 96 -9.45 -11.21 -3.37
CA ASP A 96 -9.85 -12.50 -2.79
C ASP A 96 -9.92 -13.57 -3.89
N GLU A 97 -8.96 -14.50 -3.88
CA GLU A 97 -8.94 -15.64 -4.79
C GLU A 97 -9.06 -16.95 -3.98
N PRO A 98 -10.27 -17.56 -3.90
CA PRO A 98 -10.52 -18.73 -3.05
C PRO A 98 -9.61 -19.93 -3.33
N ARG A 99 -9.05 -20.01 -4.54
CA ARG A 99 -8.14 -21.08 -4.97
C ARG A 99 -6.70 -20.87 -4.53
N LEU A 100 -6.33 -19.64 -4.18
CA LEU A 100 -5.00 -19.31 -3.73
C LEU A 100 -4.96 -19.27 -2.20
N LYS A 101 -3.92 -19.87 -1.62
CA LYS A 101 -3.77 -19.95 -0.16
C LYS A 101 -3.30 -18.66 0.49
N LYS A 102 -2.98 -17.64 -0.32
CA LYS A 102 -2.35 -16.39 0.11
C LYS A 102 -3.23 -15.19 -0.20
N PRO A 103 -3.15 -14.10 0.59
CA PRO A 103 -3.77 -12.84 0.23
C PRO A 103 -2.97 -12.13 -0.86
N TYR A 104 -3.69 -11.47 -1.77
CA TYR A 104 -3.11 -10.70 -2.86
C TYR A 104 -3.69 -9.29 -2.87
N VAL A 105 -2.92 -8.37 -3.44
CA VAL A 105 -3.40 -7.06 -3.85
C VAL A 105 -3.09 -6.83 -5.31
N ARG A 106 -3.85 -5.96 -5.95
CA ARG A 106 -3.52 -5.37 -7.24
C ARG A 106 -3.22 -3.90 -7.03
N ILE A 107 -2.18 -3.38 -7.68
CA ILE A 107 -1.96 -1.94 -7.73
C ILE A 107 -3.01 -1.38 -8.68
N LEU A 108 -3.89 -0.53 -8.15
CA LEU A 108 -4.78 0.28 -8.96
C LEU A 108 -3.96 1.41 -9.54
N ASN A 109 -4.26 1.77 -10.78
CA ASN A 109 -3.49 2.76 -11.51
C ASN A 109 -4.27 4.09 -11.54
N PRO A 110 -4.27 4.90 -10.46
CA PRO A 110 -4.83 6.24 -10.53
C PRO A 110 -3.83 7.14 -11.26
N ALA A 111 -3.90 7.15 -12.59
CA ALA A 111 -3.36 8.20 -13.47
C ALA A 111 -1.84 8.47 -13.49
N PHE A 112 -0.96 7.58 -13.01
CA PHE A 112 0.48 7.87 -13.03
C PHE A 112 1.13 7.77 -14.42
N GLN A 113 0.54 7.07 -15.40
CA GLN A 113 1.09 7.11 -16.76
C GLN A 113 1.01 8.50 -17.43
N GLU A 114 0.06 9.35 -17.03
CA GLU A 114 -0.09 10.69 -17.62
C GLU A 114 0.84 11.74 -16.97
N LEU A 115 1.24 11.56 -15.71
CA LEU A 115 2.17 12.45 -15.01
C LEU A 115 3.65 12.15 -15.32
N LEU A 116 3.99 10.93 -15.72
CA LEU A 116 5.35 10.51 -16.06
C LEU A 116 5.73 10.77 -17.54
N ALA A 117 4.77 11.20 -18.37
CA ALA A 117 4.94 11.47 -19.80
C ALA A 117 4.99 12.97 -20.16
N ALA A 118 4.96 13.87 -19.17
CA ALA A 118 4.99 15.34 -19.34
C ALA A 118 6.37 15.94 -19.06
#